data_AF-A0A3P7ITE1-F1
#
_entry.id   AF-A0A3P7ITE1-F1
#
_cell.length_a   1.000
_cell.length_b   1.000
_cell.length_c   1.000
_cell.angle_alpha   90.00
_cell.angle_beta   90.00
_cell.angle_gamma   90.00
#
_symmetry.space_group_name_H-M   'P 1'
#
loop_
_entity.id
_entity.type
_entity.pdbx_description
1 polymer ?
#
loop_
_entity_poly.entity_id
_entity_poly.type
_entity_poly.pdbx_seq_one_letter_code
_entity_poly.pdbx_strand_id
1 'polypeptide(L)'
;MLKIFALYVQKFTCNVWNVELNENFYRTSLTKANNQKDQRVRFGWNESLTSSLDYWSQREASFDCFIGTELLSTNDNESIKMIASIMEREAKFVLLEPVDGVDEETIKEVSIKLCSHTEILVRKIEEYL
;
A
#
# COMPACT_ATOMS: atom_id res chain seq x y z
N MET A 1 8.25 8.76 -5.81
CA MET A 1 7.66 7.62 -5.05
C MET A 1 8.64 6.89 -4.11
N LEU A 2 9.90 6.66 -4.49
CA LEU A 2 10.84 5.78 -3.75
C LEU A 2 11.42 6.25 -2.40
N LYS A 3 11.25 7.51 -1.98
CA LYS A 3 11.84 8.03 -0.72
C LYS A 3 11.10 7.57 0.54
N ILE A 4 9.85 7.15 0.40
CA ILE A 4 8.93 6.93 1.50
C ILE A 4 9.32 5.68 2.32
N PHE A 5 9.51 4.51 1.69
CA PHE A 5 9.65 3.24 2.42
C PHE A 5 10.95 3.07 3.24
N ALA A 6 12.07 3.61 2.78
CA ALA A 6 13.33 3.58 3.55
C ALA A 6 13.25 4.43 4.82
N LEU A 7 12.47 5.52 4.79
CA LEU A 7 12.24 6.36 5.96
C LEU A 7 11.34 5.64 7.00
N TYR A 8 10.37 4.85 6.54
CA TYR A 8 9.46 4.11 7.42
C TYR A 8 10.21 3.15 8.35
N VAL A 9 11.08 2.31 7.79
CA VAL A 9 11.82 1.33 8.59
C VAL A 9 12.74 1.98 9.62
N GLN A 10 13.31 3.14 9.32
CA GLN A 10 14.13 3.91 10.26
C GLN A 10 13.29 4.58 11.37
N LYS A 11 12.09 5.05 11.06
CA LYS A 11 11.23 5.79 11.99
C LYS A 11 10.36 4.90 12.88
N PHE A 12 9.90 3.78 12.34
CA PHE A 12 8.92 2.91 13.01
C PHE A 12 9.49 1.55 13.42
N THR A 13 10.77 1.27 13.13
CA THR A 13 11.42 0.00 13.50
C THR A 13 10.65 -1.25 13.03
N CYS A 14 10.02 -1.18 11.86
CA CYS A 14 9.21 -2.26 11.29
C CYS A 14 9.94 -3.00 10.15
N ASN A 15 9.40 -4.15 9.76
CA ASN A 15 9.71 -4.82 8.50
C ASN A 15 8.74 -4.33 7.42
N VAL A 16 9.21 -4.21 6.18
CA VAL A 16 8.40 -3.71 5.06
C VAL A 16 8.52 -4.68 3.89
N TRP A 17 7.37 -5.07 3.35
CA TRP A 17 7.25 -5.66 2.03
C TRP A 17 6.61 -4.64 1.09
N ASN A 18 7.35 -4.18 0.09
CA ASN A 18 6.84 -3.25 -0.91
C ASN A 18 6.59 -3.97 -2.24
N VAL A 19 5.41 -3.77 -2.83
CA VAL A 19 5.02 -4.33 -4.12
C VAL A 19 5.10 -3.24 -5.17
N GLU A 20 5.86 -3.50 -6.22
CA GLU A 20 6.00 -2.60 -7.37
C GLU A 20 5.32 -3.27 -8.57
N LEU A 21 4.36 -2.59 -9.19
CA LEU A 21 3.69 -3.12 -10.39
C LEU A 21 4.47 -2.82 -11.68
N ASN A 22 5.32 -1.78 -11.65
CA ASN A 22 6.17 -1.41 -12.78
C ASN A 22 7.58 -2.01 -12.63
N GLU A 23 8.00 -2.81 -13.60
CA GLU A 23 9.31 -3.48 -13.61
C GLU A 23 10.50 -2.51 -13.49
N ASN A 24 10.40 -1.33 -14.12
CA ASN A 24 11.47 -0.34 -14.06
C ASN A 24 11.57 0.26 -12.66
N PHE A 25 10.43 0.56 -12.02
CA PHE A 25 10.42 1.04 -10.64
C PHE A 25 10.95 -0.03 -9.69
N TYR A 26 10.48 -1.27 -9.81
CA TYR A 26 11.03 -2.40 -9.07
C TYR A 26 12.57 -2.50 -9.18
N ARG A 27 13.12 -2.39 -10.40
CA ARG A 27 14.56 -2.45 -10.61
C ARG A 27 15.31 -1.33 -9.89
N THR A 28 14.76 -0.12 -9.90
CA THR A 28 15.33 1.01 -9.16
C THR A 28 15.21 0.84 -7.65
N SER A 29 14.11 0.25 -7.15
CA SER A 29 13.89 -0.10 -5.75
C SER A 29 14.95 -1.09 -5.24
N LEU A 30 15.24 -2.15 -6.00
CA LEU A 30 16.32 -3.09 -5.68
C LEU A 30 17.70 -2.43 -5.63
N THR A 31 17.98 -1.51 -6.56
CA THR A 31 19.24 -0.75 -6.58
C THR A 31 19.38 0.08 -5.30
N LYS A 32 18.30 0.73 -4.86
CA LYS A 32 18.28 1.48 -3.60
C LYS A 32 18.45 0.55 -2.39
N ALA A 33 17.76 -0.59 -2.36
CA ALA A 33 17.86 -1.58 -1.29
C ALA A 33 19.30 -2.05 -1.08
N ASN A 34 20.01 -2.38 -2.17
CA ASN A 34 21.41 -2.79 -2.14
C ASN A 34 22.36 -1.70 -1.61
N ASN A 35 22.05 -0.43 -1.87
CA ASN A 35 22.83 0.68 -1.34
C ASN A 35 22.59 0.88 0.17
N GLN A 36 21.34 0.72 0.63
CA GLN A 36 20.98 0.92 2.05
C GLN A 36 21.33 -0.27 2.94
N LYS A 37 21.35 -1.49 2.38
CA LYS A 37 21.66 -2.75 3.08
C LYS A 37 20.80 -3.01 4.33
N ASP A 38 19.56 -2.51 4.34
CA ASP A 38 18.62 -2.79 5.42
C ASP A 38 17.81 -4.06 5.11
N GLN A 39 18.11 -5.13 5.85
CA GLN A 39 17.48 -6.44 5.65
C GLN A 39 15.97 -6.48 5.96
N ARG A 40 15.44 -5.43 6.62
CA ARG A 40 14.02 -5.32 6.99
C ARG A 40 13.15 -4.86 5.83
N VAL A 41 13.76 -4.29 4.77
CA VAL A 41 13.06 -3.82 3.57
C VAL A 41 13.16 -4.88 2.48
N ARG A 42 12.02 -5.38 2.01
CA ARG A 42 11.90 -6.33 0.92
C ARG A 42 11.03 -5.75 -0.18
N PHE A 43 11.32 -6.14 -1.42
CA PHE A 43 10.57 -5.72 -2.60
C PHE A 43 10.13 -6.95 -3.37
N GLY A 44 8.89 -6.93 -3.86
CA GLY A 44 8.37 -7.86 -4.83
C GLY A 44 7.91 -7.11 -6.07
N TRP A 45 8.02 -7.74 -7.22
CA TRP A 45 7.33 -7.31 -8.44
C TRP A 45 6.19 -8.25 -8.73
N ASN A 46 5.04 -7.69 -9.09
CA ASN A 46 3.85 -8.40 -9.51
C ASN A 46 3.22 -7.65 -10.68
N GLU A 47 2.61 -8.37 -11.61
CA GLU A 47 1.92 -7.75 -12.76
C GLU A 47 0.68 -6.94 -12.33
N SER A 48 0.03 -7.37 -11.24
CA SER A 48 -1.17 -6.74 -10.69
C SER A 48 -1.23 -6.86 -9.17
N LEU A 49 -2.09 -6.05 -8.55
CA LEU A 49 -2.43 -6.17 -7.14
C LEU A 49 -2.88 -7.60 -6.80
N THR A 50 -3.82 -8.14 -7.56
CA THR A 50 -4.39 -9.49 -7.37
C THR A 50 -3.30 -10.56 -7.39
N SER A 51 -2.34 -10.49 -8.31
CA SER A 51 -1.21 -11.42 -8.36
C SER A 51 -0.39 -11.39 -7.06
N SER A 52 -0.17 -10.20 -6.48
CA SER A 52 0.51 -10.09 -5.19
C SER A 52 -0.33 -10.62 -4.03
N LEU A 53 -1.64 -10.39 -4.04
CA LEU A 53 -2.54 -10.87 -2.99
C LEU A 53 -2.61 -12.39 -3.00
N ASP A 54 -2.80 -13.01 -4.17
CA ASP A 54 -2.83 -14.46 -4.33
C ASP A 54 -1.56 -15.13 -3.78
N TYR A 55 -0.39 -14.55 -4.08
CA TYR A 55 0.89 -15.03 -3.56
C TYR A 55 0.94 -15.06 -2.02
N TRP A 56 0.39 -14.03 -1.38
CA TRP A 56 0.41 -13.88 0.08
C TRP A 56 -0.69 -14.68 0.77
N SER A 57 -1.88 -14.76 0.18
CA SER A 57 -2.95 -15.64 0.67
C SER A 57 -2.53 -17.11 0.66
N GLN A 58 -1.81 -17.57 -0.39
CA GLN A 58 -1.27 -18.93 -0.45
C GLN A 58 -0.25 -19.24 0.65
N ARG A 59 0.35 -18.22 1.25
CA ARG A 59 1.32 -18.33 2.35
C ARG A 59 0.70 -18.07 3.71
N GLU A 60 -0.61 -17.88 3.75
CA GLU A 60 -1.35 -17.56 4.97
C GLU A 60 -0.74 -16.35 5.69
N ALA A 61 -0.26 -15.38 4.91
CA ALA A 61 0.35 -14.18 5.45
C ALA A 61 -0.71 -13.23 6.01
N SER A 62 -0.35 -12.54 7.08
CA SER A 62 -1.20 -11.59 7.78
C SER A 62 -0.35 -10.37 8.14
N PHE A 63 -0.63 -9.22 7.52
CA PHE A 63 0.11 -7.98 7.70
C PHE A 63 -0.55 -7.05 8.73
N ASP A 64 0.26 -6.34 9.51
CA ASP A 64 -0.22 -5.43 10.57
C ASP A 64 -0.78 -4.10 10.05
N CYS A 65 -0.31 -3.65 8.87
CA CYS A 65 -0.75 -2.39 8.27
C CYS A 65 -0.56 -2.39 6.76
N PHE A 66 -1.38 -1.59 6.08
CA PHE A 66 -1.32 -1.40 4.64
C PHE A 66 -1.07 0.07 4.34
N ILE A 67 -0.10 0.33 3.47
CA ILE A 67 0.19 1.67 2.96
C ILE A 67 0.16 1.62 1.44
N GLY A 68 -0.74 2.40 0.84
CA GLY A 68 -0.95 2.42 -0.60
C GLY A 68 -0.82 3.82 -1.18
N THR A 69 -0.28 3.90 -2.39
CA THR A 69 -0.38 5.09 -3.24
C THR A 69 -1.17 4.72 -4.48
N GLU A 70 -2.08 5.58 -4.92
CA GLU A 70 -2.85 5.37 -6.16
C GLU A 70 -3.70 4.08 -6.16
N LEU A 71 -4.00 3.50 -4.98
CA LEU A 71 -4.71 2.23 -4.86
C LEU A 71 -6.11 2.34 -5.46
N LEU A 72 -6.86 3.37 -5.04
CA LEU A 72 -8.24 3.58 -5.47
C LEU A 72 -8.32 4.02 -6.93
N SER A 73 -7.33 4.76 -7.40
CA SER A 73 -7.29 5.27 -8.78
C SER A 73 -6.91 4.22 -9.84
N THR A 74 -6.23 3.14 -9.44
CA THR A 74 -5.65 2.16 -10.39
C THR A 74 -6.22 0.75 -10.29
N ASN A 75 -7.07 0.46 -9.30
CA ASN A 75 -7.61 -0.88 -9.07
C ASN A 75 -9.14 -0.85 -8.95
N ASP A 76 -9.78 -1.96 -9.34
CA ASP A 76 -11.22 -2.13 -9.17
C ASP A 76 -11.60 -2.51 -7.73
N ASN A 77 -12.89 -2.38 -7.41
CA ASN A 77 -13.43 -2.66 -6.07
C ASN A 77 -13.23 -4.12 -5.62
N GLU A 78 -13.22 -5.09 -6.52
CA GLU A 78 -13.07 -6.51 -6.15
C GLU A 78 -11.62 -6.81 -5.77
N SER A 79 -10.66 -6.32 -6.56
CA SER A 79 -9.22 -6.41 -6.26
C SER A 79 -8.88 -5.73 -4.92
N ILE A 80 -9.50 -4.58 -4.65
CA ILE A 80 -9.34 -3.82 -3.40
C ILE A 80 -9.87 -4.61 -2.18
N LYS A 81 -11.06 -5.22 -2.28
CA LYS A 81 -11.64 -6.03 -1.19
C LYS A 81 -10.77 -7.21 -0.79
N MET A 82 -10.03 -7.79 -1.74
CA MET A 82 -9.16 -8.93 -1.48
C MET A 82 -8.00 -8.60 -0.54
N ILE A 83 -7.63 -7.32 -0.39
CA ILE A 83 -6.53 -6.92 0.52
C ILE A 83 -6.82 -7.40 1.94
N ALA A 84 -8.06 -7.29 2.41
CA ALA A 84 -8.45 -7.72 3.75
C ALA A 84 -8.15 -9.20 4.04
N SER A 85 -7.99 -10.05 3.02
CA SER A 85 -7.67 -11.47 3.20
C SER A 85 -6.24 -11.75 3.68
N ILE A 86 -5.34 -10.76 3.55
CA ILE A 86 -3.94 -10.87 3.99
C ILE A 86 -3.61 -9.90 5.13
N MET A 87 -4.62 -9.33 5.77
CA MET A 87 -4.45 -8.35 6.85
C MET A 87 -4.89 -8.92 8.19
N GLU A 88 -4.23 -8.48 9.26
CA GLU A 88 -4.72 -8.69 10.62
C GLU A 88 -6.08 -8.02 10.83
N ARG A 89 -6.87 -8.55 11.77
CA ARG A 89 -8.27 -8.13 12.01
C ARG A 89 -8.43 -6.62 12.29
N GLU A 90 -7.42 -5.96 12.82
CA GLU A 90 -7.44 -4.53 13.17
C GLU A 90 -6.39 -3.71 12.41
N ALA A 91 -5.88 -4.27 11.32
CA ALA A 91 -4.84 -3.62 10.53
C ALA A 91 -5.26 -2.23 10.08
N LYS A 92 -4.32 -1.29 10.17
CA LYS A 92 -4.56 0.10 9.77
C LYS A 92 -4.17 0.31 8.31
N PHE A 93 -4.97 1.12 7.63
CA PHE A 93 -4.76 1.50 6.23
C PHE A 93 -4.40 2.98 6.15
N VAL A 94 -3.38 3.31 5.38
CA VAL A 94 -3.01 4.69 5.04
C VAL A 94 -2.88 4.77 3.53
N LEU A 95 -3.74 5.58 2.91
CA LEU A 95 -3.77 5.74 1.46
C LEU A 95 -3.43 7.18 1.09
N LEU A 96 -2.62 7.33 0.03
CA LEU A 96 -2.38 8.59 -0.64
C LEU A 96 -2.89 8.48 -2.07
N GLU A 97 -3.98 9.16 -2.36
CA GLU A 97 -4.70 9.05 -3.63
C GLU A 97 -4.64 10.37 -4.41
N PRO A 98 -4.31 10.33 -5.71
CA PRO A 98 -4.52 11.48 -6.58
C PRO A 98 -6.02 11.65 -6.83
N VAL A 99 -6.52 12.88 -6.64
CA VAL A 99 -7.93 13.23 -6.90
C VAL A 99 -8.00 14.59 -7.58
N ASP A 100 -8.85 14.72 -8.60
CA ASP A 100 -9.08 16.01 -9.28
C ASP A 100 -9.82 17.01 -8.37
N GLY A 101 -10.59 16.49 -7.41
CA GLY A 101 -11.27 17.25 -6.37
C GLY A 101 -11.54 16.35 -5.16
N VAL A 102 -11.60 16.95 -3.97
CA VAL A 102 -11.87 16.19 -2.74
C VAL A 102 -13.37 16.00 -2.59
N ASP A 103 -13.85 14.87 -3.09
CA ASP A 103 -15.18 14.33 -2.77
C ASP A 103 -15.03 13.30 -1.64
N GLU A 104 -15.16 13.77 -0.39
CA GLU A 104 -14.98 12.92 0.77
C GLU A 104 -16.02 11.80 0.87
N GLU A 105 -17.26 12.02 0.42
CA GLU A 105 -18.32 11.02 0.52
C GLU A 105 -18.01 9.84 -0.39
N THR A 106 -17.71 10.10 -1.66
CA THR A 106 -17.32 9.05 -2.61
C THR A 106 -16.07 8.30 -2.15
N ILE A 107 -15.06 9.02 -1.64
CA ILE A 107 -13.83 8.39 -1.11
C ILE A 107 -14.15 7.49 0.09
N LYS A 108 -15.00 7.93 1.02
CA LYS A 108 -15.43 7.13 2.17
C LYS A 108 -16.21 5.90 1.72
N GLU A 109 -17.14 6.03 0.78
CA GLU A 109 -17.94 4.90 0.27
C GLU A 109 -17.07 3.81 -0.35
N VAL A 110 -16.07 4.17 -1.15
CA VAL A 110 -15.11 3.22 -1.72
C VAL A 110 -14.25 2.62 -0.61
N SER A 111 -13.82 3.43 0.36
CA SER A 111 -12.96 3.00 1.47
C SER A 111 -13.66 2.05 2.45
N ILE A 112 -14.98 2.18 2.66
CA ILE A 112 -15.76 1.21 3.47
C ILE A 112 -15.69 -0.20 2.88
N LYS A 113 -15.49 -0.33 1.56
CA LYS A 113 -15.35 -1.64 0.91
C LYS A 113 -14.01 -2.32 1.23
N LEU A 114 -12.98 -1.57 1.63
CA LEU A 114 -11.70 -2.12 2.10
C LEU A 114 -11.85 -2.76 3.48
N CYS A 115 -12.50 -2.06 4.40
CA CYS A 115 -12.70 -2.50 5.78
C CYS A 115 -14.07 -2.07 6.28
N SER A 116 -14.92 -3.07 6.55
CA SER A 116 -16.34 -2.89 6.87
C SER A 116 -16.63 -2.24 8.23
N HIS A 117 -15.61 -1.88 9.02
CA HIS A 117 -15.77 -1.42 10.40
C HIS A 117 -14.65 -0.45 10.82
N THR A 118 -14.55 0.72 10.21
CA THR A 118 -13.46 1.66 10.55
C THR A 118 -13.87 3.12 10.47
N GLU A 119 -13.33 3.92 11.39
CA GLU A 119 -13.33 5.38 11.28
C GLU A 119 -12.46 5.78 10.08
N ILE A 120 -13.06 6.42 9.08
CA ILE A 120 -12.35 6.87 7.87
C ILE A 120 -12.12 8.37 7.97
N LEU A 121 -10.84 8.73 8.04
CA LEU A 121 -10.39 10.12 8.03
C LEU A 121 -9.83 10.46 6.66
N VAL A 122 -10.52 11.35 5.94
CA VAL A 122 -10.02 11.92 4.69
C VAL A 122 -9.43 13.29 5.01
N ARG A 123 -8.23 13.56 4.49
CA ARG A 123 -7.60 14.88 4.59
C ARG A 123 -7.03 15.26 3.25
N LYS A 124 -7.38 16.46 2.79
CA LYS A 124 -6.69 17.10 1.67
C LYS A 124 -5.25 17.39 2.09
N ILE A 125 -4.30 16.90 1.31
CA ILE A 125 -2.90 17.31 1.40
C ILE A 125 -2.68 18.25 0.22
N GLU A 126 -2.68 19.56 0.49
CA GLU A 126 -2.29 20.56 -0.51
C GLU A 126 -0.76 20.50 -0.67
N GLU A 127 -0.28 20.57 -1.92
CA GLU A 127 1.14 20.53 -2.23
C GLU A 127 1.90 21.59 -1.41
N TYR A 128 2.85 21.15 -0.59
CA TYR A 128 4.05 21.94 -0.33
C TYR A 128 5.00 21.71 -1.51
N LEU A 129 4.76 22.43 -2.59
CA LEU A 129 5.77 22.68 -3.63
C LEU A 129 6.09 24.17 -3.65
#